data_AF-A0A438GRR0-F1
#
_entry.id   AF-A0A438GRR0-F1
#
_cell.length_a   1.000
_cell.length_b   1.000
_cell.length_c   1.000
_cell.angle_alpha   90.00
_cell.angle_beta   90.00
_cell.angle_gamma   90.00
#
_symmetry.space_group_name_H-M   'P 1'
#
loop_
_entity.id
_entity.type
_entity.pdbx_description
1 polymer ?
#
loop_
_entity_poly.entity_id
_entity_poly.type
_entity_poly.pdbx_seq_one_letter_code
_entity_poly.pdbx_strand_id
1 'polypeptide(L)' 'MAVSSSSPPSLPLNTIVHMLTIKLTSSNYLLWRNQFVPLLASQELFGYLDGSITAPSPMITASDGTPKSNPAYTS' A
#
# COMPACT_ATOMS: atom_id res chain seq x y z
N MET A 1 1.27 -27.07 -8.14
CA MET A 1 0.56 -26.86 -6.86
C MET A 1 0.22 -25.38 -6.78
N ALA A 2 -1.05 -25.01 -6.82
CA ALA A 2 -1.47 -23.60 -6.73
C ALA A 2 -1.46 -23.19 -5.26
N VAL A 3 -0.55 -22.29 -4.88
CA VAL A 3 -0.59 -21.65 -3.57
C VAL A 3 -1.74 -20.65 -3.58
N SER A 4 -2.83 -20.97 -2.88
CA SER A 4 -3.87 -20.00 -2.60
C SER A 4 -3.26 -18.90 -1.72
N SER A 5 -2.89 -17.77 -2.32
CA SER A 5 -2.47 -16.58 -1.60
C SER A 5 -3.68 -16.00 -0.88
N SER A 6 -3.90 -16.41 0.38
CA SER A 6 -4.83 -15.67 1.24
C SER A 6 -4.17 -14.34 1.59
N SER A 7 -4.59 -13.26 0.94
CA SER A 7 -4.19 -11.92 1.35
C SER A 7 -4.56 -11.73 2.82
N PRO A 8 -3.68 -11.18 3.66
CA PRO A 8 -4.06 -10.81 5.02
C PRO A 8 -5.24 -9.84 4.96
N PRO A 9 -6.17 -9.90 5.93
CA PRO A 9 -7.32 -9.00 5.94
C PRO A 9 -6.82 -7.55 6.03
N SER A 10 -7.05 -6.77 4.96
CA SER A 10 -6.78 -5.34 4.96
C SER A 10 -7.81 -4.63 5.82
N LEU A 11 -7.33 -3.79 6.74
CA LEU A 11 -8.19 -2.97 7.58
C LEU A 11 -8.71 -1.78 6.75
N PRO A 12 -9.99 -1.39 6.92
CA PRO A 12 -10.49 -0.15 6.37
C PRO A 12 -9.64 1.04 6.82
N LEU A 13 -9.42 2.02 5.94
CA LEU A 13 -8.63 3.22 6.26
C LEU A 13 -9.13 3.92 7.54
N ASN A 14 -10.46 4.00 7.72
CA ASN A 14 -11.07 4.54 8.94
C ASN A 14 -10.59 3.82 10.21
N THR A 15 -10.45 2.50 10.16
CA THR A 15 -9.93 1.72 11.28
C THR A 15 -8.45 2.03 11.51
N ILE A 16 -7.64 2.07 10.45
CA ILE A 16 -6.20 2.37 10.52
C ILE A 16 -5.95 3.75 11.14
N VAL A 17 -6.71 4.78 10.76
CA VAL A 17 -6.54 6.12 11.33
C VAL A 17 -6.95 6.19 12.81
N HIS A 18 -7.90 5.38 13.25
CA HIS A 18 -8.28 5.28 14.66
C HIS A 18 -7.24 4.55 15.52
N MET A 19 -6.40 3.70 14.92
CA MET A 19 -5.29 3.05 15.63
C MET A 19 -4.12 4.01 15.91
N LEU A 20 -4.03 5.14 15.20
CA LEU A 20 -3.03 6.17 15.44
C LEU A 20 -3.42 7.02 16.65
N THR A 21 -2.78 6.75 17.78
CA THR A 21 -2.97 7.53 19.02
C THR A 21 -2.26 8.88 19.01
N ILE A 22 -1.36 9.11 18.04
CA ILE A 22 -0.49 10.27 17.97
C ILE A 22 -0.69 10.94 16.62
N LYS A 23 -1.13 12.20 16.64
CA LYS A 23 -1.23 13.02 15.43
C LYS A 23 0.13 13.64 15.13
N LEU A 24 0.51 13.66 13.86
CA LEU A 24 1.74 14.31 13.43
C LEU A 24 1.70 15.81 13.74
N THR A 25 2.72 16.29 14.42
CA THR A 25 2.99 17.71 14.69
C THR A 25 4.46 18.00 14.38
N SER A 26 4.83 19.28 14.35
CA SER A 26 6.21 19.70 14.05
C SER A 26 7.25 19.20 15.05
N SER A 27 6.83 18.80 16.27
CA SER A 27 7.73 18.39 17.35
C SER A 27 7.72 16.89 17.67
N ASN A 28 6.85 16.09 17.04
CA ASN A 28 6.63 14.69 17.44
C ASN A 28 6.86 13.64 16.33
N TYR A 29 7.55 14.02 15.24
CA TYR A 29 7.76 13.15 14.09
C TYR A 29 8.29 11.75 14.45
N LEU A 30 9.30 11.65 15.33
CA LEU A 30 9.89 10.36 15.70
C LEU A 30 8.87 9.46 16.39
N LEU A 31 8.07 10.03 17.29
CA LEU A 31 7.08 9.30 18.05
C LEU A 31 5.88 8.89 17.16
N TRP A 32 5.44 9.79 16.28
CA TRP A 32 4.46 9.48 15.24
C TRP A 32 4.94 8.35 14.32
N ARG A 33 6.18 8.43 13.84
CA ARG A 33 6.78 7.44 12.93
C ARG A 33 6.85 6.05 13.57
N ASN A 34 7.16 5.96 14.87
CA ASN A 34 7.19 4.70 15.59
C ASN A 34 5.83 4.01 15.69
N GLN A 35 4.71 4.75 15.64
CA GLN A 35 3.37 4.17 15.57
C GLN A 35 2.93 3.89 14.12
N PHE A 36 3.27 4.79 13.21
CA PHE A 36 2.82 4.74 11.82
C PHE A 36 3.49 3.64 10.99
N VAL A 37 4.81 3.48 11.13
CA VAL A 37 5.59 2.49 10.35
C VAL A 37 5.15 1.04 10.61
N PRO A 38 5.09 0.54 11.86
CA PRO A 38 4.67 -0.85 12.10
C PRO A 38 3.21 -1.09 11.70
N LEU A 39 2.35 -0.08 11.81
CA LEU A 39 0.96 -0.14 11.36
C LEU A 39 0.89 -0.38 9.83
N LEU A 40 1.63 0.41 9.04
CA LEU A 40 1.67 0.23 7.59
C LEU A 40 2.33 -1.08 7.18
N ALA A 41 3.38 -1.51 7.90
CA ALA A 41 4.03 -2.79 7.65
C ALA A 41 3.06 -3.97 7.88
N SER A 42 2.23 -3.90 8.93
CA SER A 42 1.21 -4.94 9.21
C SER A 42 0.12 -5.06 8.14
N GLN A 43 -0.07 -4.01 7.35
CA GLN A 43 -1.06 -3.94 6.28
C GLN A 43 -0.43 -4.12 4.88
N GLU A 44 0.86 -4.47 4.81
CA GLU A 44 1.64 -4.56 3.56
C GLU A 44 1.67 -3.24 2.75
N LEU A 45 1.40 -2.11 3.40
CA LEU A 45 1.36 -0.79 2.78
C LEU A 45 2.73 -0.08 2.80
N PHE A 46 3.66 -0.54 3.64
CA PHE A 46 4.95 0.13 3.80
C PHE A 46 5.81 0.09 2.52
N GLY A 47 5.71 -0.96 1.71
CA GLY A 47 6.46 -1.06 0.46
C GLY A 47 6.11 0.01 -0.57
N TYR A 48 4.91 0.61 -0.50
CA TYR A 48 4.54 1.76 -1.32
C TYR A 48 5.24 3.06 -0.86
N LEU A 49 5.63 3.15 0.41
CA LEU A 49 6.34 4.31 0.95
C LEU A 49 7.86 4.23 0.76
N ASP A 50 8.45 3.04 0.90
CA ASP A 50 9.90 2.88 0.69
C ASP A 50 10.28 2.70 -0.80
N GLY A 51 9.30 2.45 -1.66
CA GLY A 51 9.48 2.27 -3.10
C GLY A 51 9.76 0.83 -3.54
N SER A 52 9.75 -0.15 -2.64
CA SER A 52 9.85 -1.57 -2.95
C SER A 52 8.65 -2.08 -3.77
N ILE A 53 7.47 -1.48 -3.57
CA ILE A 53 6.27 -1.77 -4.35
C ILE A 53 6.01 -0.60 -5.30
N THR A 54 6.32 -0.81 -6.58
CA THR A 54 6.05 0.17 -7.63
C THR A 54 4.61 0.07 -8.10
N ALA A 55 3.98 1.21 -8.36
CA ALA A 55 2.70 1.23 -9.04
C ALA A 55 2.80 0.52 -10.41
N PRO A 56 1.80 -0.28 -10.80
CA PRO A 56 1.81 -0.94 -12.09
C PRO A 56 1.81 0.09 -13.22
N SER A 57 2.38 -0.27 -14.38
CA SER A 57 2.41 0.63 -15.54
C SER A 57 0.99 1.00 -15.98
N PRO A 58 0.69 2.27 -16.31
CA PRO A 58 -0.63 2.70 -16.78
C PRO A 58 -1.01 2.09 -18.14
N MET A 59 -0.03 1.71 -18.95
CA MET A 59 -0.22 1.01 -20.22
C MET A 59 0.47 -0.34 -20.21
N ILE A 60 -0.19 -1.34 -20.81
CA ILE A 60 0.35 -2.66 -21.13
C ILE A 60 0.23 -2.90 -22.64
N THR A 61 1.17 -3.65 -23.20
CA THR A 61 1.05 -4.11 -24.58
C THR A 61 0.10 -5.30 -24.61
N ALA A 62 -1.00 -5.17 -25.36
CA ALA A 62 -1.94 -6.27 -25.57
C ALA A 62 -1.34 -7.33 -26.51
N SER A 63 -1.98 -8.49 -26.58
CA SER A 63 -1.52 -9.63 -27.40
C SER A 63 -1.43 -9.32 -28.90
N ASP A 64 -2.13 -8.29 -29.35
CA ASP A 64 -2.14 -7.76 -30.73
C ASP A 64 -1.04 -6.71 -30.99
N GLY A 65 -0.19 -6.42 -30.00
CA GLY A 65 0.89 -5.43 -30.11
C GLY A 65 0.45 -3.99 -29.87
N THR A 66 -0.83 -3.73 -29.57
CA THR A 66 -1.34 -2.37 -29.33
C THR A 66 -1.18 -1.95 -27.86
N PRO A 67 -0.92 -0.66 -27.58
CA PRO A 67 -0.92 -0.14 -26.21
C PRO A 67 -2.36 -0.09 -25.68
N LYS A 68 -2.60 -0.76 -24.56
CA LYS A 68 -3.89 -0.81 -23.86
C LYS A 68 -3.74 -0.32 -22.42
N SER A 69 -4.79 0.32 -21.90
CA SER A 69 -4.85 0.70 -20.48
C SER A 69 -4.72 -0.52 -19.57
N ASN A 70 -3.89 -0.41 -18.54
CA ASN A 70 -3.70 -1.48 -17.56
C ASN A 70 -4.84 -1.49 -16.53
N PRO A 71 -5.65 -2.56 -16.42
CA PRO A 71 -6.68 -2.67 -15.40
C PRO A 71 -6.12 -2.63 -13.97
N ALA A 72 -4.87 -3.08 -13.78
CA ALA A 72 -4.21 -3.06 -12.48
C ALA A 72 -3.78 -1.63 -12.03
N TYR A 73 -3.80 -0.64 -12.93
CA TYR A 73 -3.45 0.75 -12.59
C TYR A 73 -4.56 1.51 -11.86
N THR A 74 -5.82 1.13 -12.07
CA THR A 74 -6.99 1.79 -11.48
C THR A 74 -7.74 0.80 -10.57
N SER A 75 -7.20 0.53 -9.39
CA SER A 75 -7.95 -0.19 -8.34
C SER A 75 -8.51 0.78 -7.31
#